data_AF-A0A946UH63-F1
#
_entry.id   AF-A0A946UH63-F1
#
_cell.length_a   1.000
_cell.length_b   1.000
_cell.length_c   1.000
_cell.angle_alpha   90.00
_cell.angle_beta   90.00
_cell.angle_gamma   90.00
#
_symmetry.space_group_name_H-M   'P 1'
#
loop_
_entity.id
_entity.type
_entity.pdbx_description
1 polymer ?
#
loop_
_entity_poly.entity_id
_entity_poly.type
_entity_poly.pdbx_seq_one_letter_code
_entity_poly.pdbx_strand_id
1 'polypeptide(L)' 'NIPRIIVKGIDGIRIFKPVVVGSRIIGRAVVDKVLDRDKGIEVHYAITFEFADTGDKAAQATFINRYWE' A
#
# COMPACT_ATOMS: atom_id res chain seq x y z
N ASN A 1 -10.00 2.22 23.47
CA ASN A 1 -10.43 2.46 22.08
C ASN A 1 -9.66 1.56 21.16
N ILE A 2 -10.34 0.73 20.37
CA ILE A 2 -9.69 -0.03 19.30
C ILE A 2 -9.65 0.91 18.08
N PRO A 3 -8.47 1.34 17.60
CA PRO A 3 -8.40 2.21 16.44
C PRO A 3 -9.03 1.50 15.24
N ARG A 4 -10.00 2.17 14.62
CA ARG A 4 -10.67 1.70 13.41
C ARG A 4 -9.79 2.05 12.21
N ILE A 5 -9.71 1.13 11.26
CA ILE A 5 -9.00 1.32 10.00
C ILE A 5 -9.90 0.88 8.84
N ILE A 6 -9.91 1.66 7.77
CA ILE A 6 -10.39 1.20 6.44
C ILE A 6 -9.37 1.55 5.37
N VAL A 7 -9.31 0.72 4.33
CA VAL A 7 -8.70 1.12 3.05
C VAL A 7 -9.73 1.99 2.34
N LYS A 8 -9.51 3.30 2.34
CA LYS A 8 -10.40 4.28 1.72
C LYS A 8 -10.31 4.22 0.20
N GLY A 9 -9.13 3.91 -0.34
CA GLY A 9 -8.93 3.79 -1.77
C GLY A 9 -7.50 3.39 -2.13
N ILE A 10 -7.30 3.21 -3.43
CA ILE A 10 -6.00 2.95 -4.05
C ILE A 10 -5.82 4.00 -5.14
N ASP A 11 -4.62 4.57 -5.22
CA ASP A 11 -4.23 5.52 -6.26
C ASP A 11 -3.01 5.01 -7.02
N GLY A 12 -2.93 5.34 -8.31
CA GLY A 12 -1.74 5.13 -9.13
C GLY A 12 -1.24 3.68 -9.23
N ILE A 13 -2.13 2.68 -9.23
CA ILE A 13 -1.70 1.29 -9.37
C ILE A 13 -1.08 1.05 -10.75
N ARG A 14 0.13 0.51 -10.75
CA ARG A 14 0.85 0.11 -11.96
C ARG A 14 1.37 -1.30 -11.82
N ILE A 15 0.99 -2.15 -12.76
CA ILE A 15 1.50 -3.52 -12.88
C ILE A 15 2.60 -3.51 -13.95
N PHE A 16 3.80 -3.95 -13.58
CA PHE A 16 4.95 -4.03 -14.49
C PHE A 16 5.09 -5.43 -15.10
N LYS A 17 4.76 -6.46 -14.33
CA LYS A 17 4.88 -7.87 -14.73
C LYS A 17 3.72 -8.70 -14.14
N PRO A 18 3.22 -9.72 -14.84
CA PRO A 18 2.21 -10.62 -14.29
C PRO A 18 2.79 -11.42 -13.11
N VAL A 19 2.03 -11.52 -12.02
CA VAL A 19 2.36 -12.39 -10.88
C VAL A 19 1.65 -13.72 -11.10
N VAL A 20 2.40 -14.82 -11.15
CA VAL A 20 1.86 -16.16 -11.36
C VAL A 20 1.71 -16.92 -10.04
N VAL A 21 0.86 -17.95 -10.04
CA VAL A 21 0.69 -18.82 -8.87
C VAL A 21 2.04 -19.42 -8.47
N GLY A 22 2.34 -19.39 -7.17
CA GLY A 22 3.61 -19.86 -6.62
C GLY A 22 4.73 -18.82 -6.58
N SER A 23 4.58 -17.67 -7.23
CA SER A 23 5.52 -16.56 -7.08
C SER A 23 5.60 -16.08 -5.63
N ARG A 24 6.79 -15.70 -5.19
CA ARG A 24 7.02 -15.06 -3.89
C ARG A 24 7.23 -13.56 -4.12
N ILE A 25 6.44 -12.74 -3.45
CA ILE A 25 6.49 -11.28 -3.55
C ILE A 25 6.92 -10.67 -2.22
N ILE A 26 7.82 -9.69 -2.27
CA ILE A 26 8.18 -8.84 -1.15
C ILE A 26 7.47 -7.50 -1.35
N GLY A 27 6.61 -7.13 -0.41
CA GLY A 27 6.00 -5.80 -0.35
C GLY A 27 6.82 -4.88 0.56
N ARG A 28 7.10 -3.67 0.10
CA ARG A 28 7.66 -2.60 0.94
C ARG A 28 6.72 -1.41 0.91
N ALA A 29 6.31 -0.96 2.09
CA ALA A 29 5.44 0.20 2.24
C ALA A 29 6.21 1.33 2.93
N VAL A 30 6.06 2.54 2.39
CA VAL A 30 6.58 3.78 2.99
C VAL A 30 5.39 4.71 3.21
N VAL A 31 5.37 5.38 4.36
CA VAL A 31 4.40 6.47 4.59
C VAL A 31 4.83 7.65 3.73
N ASP A 32 4.08 7.91 2.67
CA ASP A 32 4.33 9.02 1.75
C ASP A 32 3.73 10.31 2.29
N LYS A 33 2.50 10.22 2.82
CA LYS A 33 1.77 11.38 3.36
C LYS A 33 0.90 11.00 4.54
N VAL A 34 0.77 11.91 5.49
CA VAL A 34 -0.24 11.87 6.55
C VAL A 34 -1.06 13.16 6.48
N LEU A 35 -2.38 13.03 6.53
CA LEU A 35 -3.33 14.12 6.46
C LEU A 35 -4.25 14.08 7.66
N ASP A 36 -4.39 15.23 8.33
CA ASP A 36 -5.39 15.39 9.38
C ASP A 36 -6.81 15.40 8.80
N ARG A 37 -7.74 14.91 9.60
CA ARG A 37 -9.18 14.87 9.31
C ARG A 37 -9.93 15.09 10.61
N ASP A 38 -11.20 15.48 10.52
CA ASP A 38 -12.04 15.84 11.67
C ASP A 38 -12.10 14.79 12.80
N LYS A 39 -11.83 13.51 12.50
CA LYS A 39 -11.77 12.41 13.48
C LYS A 39 -10.61 11.44 13.20
N GLY A 40 -9.37 11.78 13.54
CA GLY A 40 -8.18 10.94 13.28
C GLY A 40 -7.43 11.30 12.00
N ILE A 41 -6.65 10.38 11.41
CA ILE A 41 -5.78 10.68 10.25
C ILE A 41 -6.10 9.87 8.99
N GLU A 42 -5.66 10.37 7.83
CA GLU A 42 -5.59 9.64 6.57
C GLU A 42 -4.11 9.48 6.18
N VAL A 43 -3.67 8.24 5.97
CA VAL A 43 -2.28 7.90 5.66
C VAL A 43 -2.21 7.34 4.25
N HIS A 44 -1.32 7.89 3.45
CA HIS A 44 -1.04 7.44 2.09
C HIS A 44 0.25 6.62 2.14
N TYR A 45 0.13 5.32 1.87
CA TYR A 45 1.26 4.39 1.84
C TYR A 45 1.67 4.16 0.39
N ALA A 46 2.87 4.60 0.01
CA ALA A 46 3.47 4.19 -1.25
C ALA A 46 4.02 2.77 -1.09
N ILE A 47 3.51 1.83 -1.87
CA ILE A 47 3.87 0.41 -1.79
C ILE A 47 4.54 -0.03 -3.09
N THR A 48 5.71 -0.66 -2.96
CA THR A 48 6.35 -1.40 -4.05
C THR A 48 6.27 -2.90 -3.79
N PHE A 49 6.02 -3.65 -4.87
CA PHE A 49 6.00 -5.10 -4.87
C PHE A 49 7.10 -5.62 -5.78
N GLU A 50 7.96 -6.48 -5.27
CA GLU A 50 9.10 -7.05 -5.99
C GLU A 50 9.08 -8.58 -5.91
N PHE A 51 9.49 -9.26 -6.96
CA PHE A 51 9.70 -10.71 -6.94
C PHE A 51 10.88 -11.05 -6.04
N ALA A 52 10.67 -11.94 -5.08
CA ALA A 52 11.66 -12.21 -4.02
C ALA A 52 12.95 -12.86 -4.52
N ASP A 53 12.89 -13.58 -5.64
CA ASP A 53 13.98 -14.33 -6.25
C ASP A 53 14.90 -13.45 -7.13
N THR A 54 14.30 -12.49 -7.84
CA THR A 54 14.98 -11.66 -8.84
C THR A 54 15.16 -10.21 -8.41
N GLY A 55 14.34 -9.72 -7.48
CA GLY A 55 14.25 -8.31 -7.11
C GLY A 55 13.51 -7.46 -8.15
N ASP A 56 12.99 -8.07 -9.22
CA ASP A 56 12.27 -7.34 -10.27
C ASP A 56 10.97 -6.75 -9.73
N LYS A 57 10.63 -5.52 -10.16
CA LYS A 57 9.35 -4.90 -9.82
C LYS A 57 8.19 -5.65 -10.46
N ALA A 58 7.25 -6.10 -9.63
CA ALA A 58 5.98 -6.67 -10.05
C ALA A 58 4.92 -5.57 -10.21
N ALA A 59 4.80 -4.69 -9.20
CA ALA A 59 3.81 -3.62 -9.17
C ALA A 59 4.22 -2.49 -8.23
N GLN A 60 3.54 -1.35 -8.35
CA GLN A 60 3.53 -0.31 -7.33
C GLN A 60 2.12 0.30 -7.23
N ALA A 61 1.76 0.79 -6.05
CA ALA A 61 0.49 1.47 -5.81
C ALA A 61 0.58 2.36 -4.58
N THR A 62 -0.32 3.33 -4.46
CA THR A 62 -0.53 4.07 -3.22
C THR A 62 -1.81 3.60 -2.55
N PHE A 63 -1.73 3.12 -1.31
CA PHE A 63 -2.89 2.75 -0.51
C PHE A 63 -3.25 3.91 0.42
N ILE A 64 -4.51 4.33 0.37
CA ILE A 64 -5.02 5.42 1.20
C ILE A 64 -5.82 4.80 2.34
N ASN A 65 -5.24 4.81 3.54
CA ASN A 65 -5.85 4.24 4.74
C ASN A 65 -6.38 5.34 5.64
N ARG A 66 -7.57 5.12 6.21
CA ARG A 66 -8.21 6.03 7.15
C ARG A 66 -8.21 5.42 8.54
N TYR A 67 -7.69 6.15 9.53
CA TYR A 67 -7.63 5.75 10.93
C TYR A 67 -8.44 6.71 11.81
N TRP A 68 -9.20 6.18 12.78
CA TRP A 68 -9.95 6.97 13.76
C TRP A 68 -10.25 6.19 15.05
N GLU A 69 -10.67 6.92 16.08
CA GLU A 69 -11.18 6.36 17.34
C GLU A 69 -12.71 6.43 17.41
#